data_AF-A0A531KE22-F1
#
_entry.id   AF-A0A531KE22-F1
#
_cell.length_a   1.000
_cell.length_b   1.000
_cell.length_c   1.000
_cell.angle_alpha   90.00
_cell.angle_beta   90.00
_cell.angle_gamma   90.00
#
_symmetry.space_group_name_H-M   'P 1'
#
loop_
_entity.id
_entity.type
_entity.pdbx_description
1 polymer ?
#
loop_
_entity_poly.entity_id
_entity_poly.type
_entity_poly.pdbx_seq_one_letter_code
_entity_poly.pdbx_strand_id
1 'polypeptide(L)'
;EKCGLMPAIGRIVIAKAIGEAAEWNRAGIAFGRLAVNVSGSELREADFDAFLFGALEKAGLPPQKLSLEIVESVILDDEKTGIAAKLRHIRAAGVHLELDDFGTGYASLSHVNPNEIDRLKIDRRFVQNINANGDNTKIVRAITE
;
A
#
# COMPACT_ATOMS: atom_id res chain seq x y z
N GLU A 1 -10.52 3.00 -14.70
CA GLU A 1 -10.87 1.59 -14.38
C GLU A 1 -11.75 0.90 -15.41
N LYS A 2 -12.83 1.52 -15.91
CA LYS A 2 -13.87 0.85 -16.73
C LYS A 2 -13.41 0.21 -18.06
N CYS A 3 -12.18 0.49 -18.51
CA CYS A 3 -11.60 -0.10 -19.73
C CYS A 3 -10.66 -1.29 -19.47
N GLY A 4 -10.48 -1.73 -18.22
CA GLY A 4 -9.64 -2.89 -17.88
C GLY A 4 -8.12 -2.69 -18.04
N LEU A 5 -7.67 -1.48 -18.39
CA LEU A 5 -6.24 -1.18 -18.61
C LEU A 5 -5.44 -0.94 -17.32
N MET A 6 -6.10 -0.97 -16.16
CA MET A 6 -5.46 -0.59 -14.89
C MET A 6 -4.26 -1.49 -14.56
N PRO A 7 -4.35 -2.83 -14.67
CA PRO A 7 -3.20 -3.69 -14.40
C PRO A 7 -2.01 -3.43 -15.33
N ALA A 8 -2.26 -3.17 -16.61
CA ALA A 8 -1.21 -2.90 -17.59
C ALA A 8 -0.49 -1.57 -17.29
N ILE A 9 -1.23 -0.51 -16.99
CA ILE A 9 -0.67 0.79 -16.62
C ILE A 9 0.08 0.68 -15.29
N GLY A 10 -0.51 -0.01 -14.33
CA GLY A 10 0.06 -0.29 -13.02
C GLY A 10 1.45 -0.90 -13.09
N ARG A 11 1.62 -1.95 -13.91
CA ARG A 11 2.93 -2.58 -14.13
C ARG A 11 3.97 -1.60 -14.69
N ILE A 12 3.59 -0.74 -15.63
CA ILE A 12 4.49 0.27 -16.19
C ILE A 12 4.92 1.28 -15.12
N VAL A 13 3.97 1.75 -14.31
CA VAL A 13 4.23 2.73 -13.23
C VAL A 13 5.13 2.11 -12.16
N ILE A 14 4.79 0.91 -11.67
CA ILE A 14 5.56 0.20 -10.64
C ILE A 14 7.00 -0.06 -11.12
N ALA A 15 7.18 -0.59 -12.33
CA ALA A 15 8.51 -0.88 -12.85
C ALA A 15 9.37 0.38 -13.02
N LYS A 16 8.78 1.49 -13.50
CA LYS A 16 9.48 2.77 -13.60
C LYS A 16 9.86 3.32 -12.22
N ALA A 17 8.92 3.33 -11.28
CA ALA A 17 9.15 3.85 -9.94
C ALA A 17 10.26 3.06 -9.20
N ILE A 18 10.23 1.73 -9.31
CA ILE A 18 11.29 0.86 -8.77
C ILE A 18 12.64 1.16 -9.43
N GLY A 19 12.66 1.35 -10.75
CA GLY A 19 13.87 1.73 -11.49
C GLY A 19 14.51 3.01 -10.95
N GLU A 20 13.72 4.07 -10.77
CA GLU A 20 14.27 5.35 -10.29
C GLU A 20 14.65 5.30 -8.81
N ALA A 21 13.89 4.61 -7.97
CA ALA A 21 14.29 4.40 -6.58
C ALA A 21 15.59 3.59 -6.48
N ALA A 22 15.84 2.66 -7.40
CA ALA A 22 17.09 1.92 -7.44
C ALA A 22 18.27 2.81 -7.84
N GLU A 23 18.10 3.73 -8.80
CA GLU A 23 19.11 4.74 -9.12
C GLU A 23 19.41 5.65 -7.94
N TRP A 24 18.38 6.14 -7.25
CA TRP A 24 18.56 6.94 -6.02
C TRP A 24 19.30 6.15 -4.94
N ASN A 25 18.97 4.87 -4.76
CA ASN A 25 19.65 4.00 -3.80
C ASN A 25 21.13 3.79 -4.15
N ARG A 26 21.46 3.56 -5.44
CA ARG A 26 22.85 3.45 -5.93
C ARG A 26 23.63 4.74 -5.77
N ALA A 27 22.99 5.88 -5.97
CA ALA A 27 23.58 7.20 -5.79
C ALA A 27 23.76 7.60 -4.31
N GLY A 28 23.30 6.76 -3.36
CA GLY A 28 23.39 7.05 -1.92
C GLY A 28 22.39 8.10 -1.44
N ILE A 29 21.35 8.41 -2.21
CA ILE A 29 20.29 9.36 -1.83
C ILE A 29 19.41 8.71 -0.77
N ALA A 30 19.27 9.36 0.38
CA ALA A 30 18.39 8.90 1.45
C ALA A 30 16.94 9.33 1.19
N PHE A 31 16.09 8.38 0.78
CA PHE A 31 14.65 8.62 0.54
C PHE A 31 13.73 7.82 1.48
N GLY A 32 14.28 7.05 2.42
CA GLY A 32 13.50 6.15 3.26
C GLY A 32 12.93 4.98 2.46
N ARG A 33 11.66 5.09 2.04
CA ARG A 33 10.90 4.11 1.25
C ARG A 33 10.14 4.78 0.11
N LEU A 34 10.06 4.11 -1.03
CA LEU A 34 9.17 4.44 -2.13
C LEU A 34 7.81 3.81 -1.86
N ALA A 35 6.75 4.62 -1.83
CA ALA A 35 5.37 4.12 -1.74
C ALA A 35 4.71 4.11 -3.12
N VAL A 36 4.05 3.02 -3.49
CA VAL A 36 3.27 2.91 -4.73
C VAL A 36 1.84 2.46 -4.42
N ASN A 37 0.86 3.13 -5.02
CA ASN A 37 -0.55 2.75 -4.89
C ASN A 37 -0.84 1.52 -5.75
N VAL A 38 -1.53 0.54 -5.17
CA VAL A 38 -1.92 -0.69 -5.84
C VAL A 38 -3.41 -0.95 -5.65
N SER A 39 -4.11 -1.14 -6.77
CA SER A 39 -5.54 -1.46 -6.75
C SER A 39 -5.80 -2.93 -6.44
N GLY A 40 -6.98 -3.24 -5.90
CA GLY A 40 -7.41 -4.63 -5.74
C GLY A 40 -7.48 -5.40 -7.07
N SER A 41 -7.68 -4.73 -8.20
CA SER A 41 -7.66 -5.38 -9.53
C SER A 41 -6.27 -5.87 -9.92
N GLU A 42 -5.22 -5.13 -9.59
CA GLU A 42 -3.84 -5.55 -9.80
C GLU A 42 -3.46 -6.71 -8.88
N LEU A 43 -3.86 -6.63 -7.60
CA LEU A 43 -3.58 -7.69 -6.62
C LEU A 43 -4.29 -9.01 -6.92
N ARG A 44 -5.38 -8.99 -7.72
CA ARG A 44 -6.05 -10.20 -8.20
C ARG A 44 -5.29 -10.92 -9.31
N GLU A 45 -4.41 -10.23 -10.05
CA GLU A 45 -3.62 -10.86 -11.10
C GLU A 45 -2.71 -11.93 -10.49
N ALA A 46 -2.81 -13.16 -10.97
CA ALA A 46 -2.16 -14.33 -10.36
C ALA A 46 -0.64 -14.18 -10.24
N ASP A 47 -0.01 -13.45 -11.18
CA ASP A 47 1.44 -13.24 -11.28
C ASP A 47 1.90 -11.89 -10.70
N PHE A 48 1.06 -11.15 -9.97
CA PHE A 48 1.42 -9.82 -9.46
C PHE A 48 2.65 -9.83 -8.55
N ASP A 49 2.73 -10.76 -7.59
CA ASP A 49 3.87 -10.89 -6.68
C ASP A 49 5.14 -11.33 -7.41
N ALA A 50 5.02 -12.29 -8.34
CA ALA A 50 6.12 -12.68 -9.22
C ALA A 50 6.65 -11.50 -10.06
N PHE A 51 5.75 -10.70 -10.62
CA PHE A 51 6.10 -9.47 -11.34
C PHE A 51 6.81 -8.46 -10.43
N LEU A 52 6.29 -8.23 -9.23
CA LEU A 52 6.83 -7.27 -8.28
C LEU A 52 8.26 -7.64 -7.86
N PHE A 53 8.47 -8.91 -7.49
CA PHE A 53 9.78 -9.40 -7.10
C PHE A 53 10.77 -9.38 -8.27
N GLY A 54 10.34 -9.76 -9.47
CA GLY A 54 11.18 -9.67 -10.66
C GLY A 54 11.58 -8.23 -10.99
N ALA A 55 10.69 -7.25 -10.78
CA ALA A 55 11.01 -5.83 -10.97
C ALA A 55 12.04 -5.32 -9.94
N LEU A 56 11.87 -5.69 -8.67
CA LEU A 56 12.81 -5.35 -7.58
C LEU A 56 14.20 -5.96 -7.84
N GLU A 57 14.25 -7.25 -8.16
CA GLU A 57 15.48 -7.98 -8.45
C GLU A 57 16.20 -7.38 -9.66
N LYS A 58 15.50 -7.17 -10.77
CA LYS A 58 16.06 -6.59 -11.99
C LYS A 58 16.65 -5.20 -11.76
N ALA A 59 16.02 -4.38 -10.92
CA ALA A 59 16.50 -3.04 -10.61
C ALA A 59 17.60 -3.02 -9.53
N GLY A 60 17.73 -4.10 -8.74
CA GLY A 60 18.62 -4.16 -7.58
C GLY A 60 18.14 -3.30 -6.40
N LEU A 61 16.82 -3.09 -6.27
CA LEU A 61 16.24 -2.35 -5.14
C LEU A 61 15.92 -3.33 -3.99
N PRO A 62 16.46 -3.12 -2.77
CA PRO A 62 16.08 -3.95 -1.63
C PRO A 62 14.58 -3.87 -1.35
N PRO A 63 13.87 -4.99 -1.10
CA PRO A 63 12.43 -4.99 -0.83
C PRO A 63 11.99 -4.04 0.29
N GLN A 64 12.84 -3.85 1.30
CA GLN A 64 12.59 -2.97 2.46
C GLN A 64 12.50 -1.48 2.08
N LYS A 65 12.94 -1.12 0.87
CA LYS A 65 12.83 0.23 0.30
C LYS A 65 11.51 0.47 -0.41
N LEU A 66 10.62 -0.52 -0.51
CA LEU A 66 9.32 -0.41 -1.14
C LEU A 66 8.19 -0.55 -0.12
N SER A 67 7.17 0.30 -0.27
CA SER A 67 5.87 0.25 0.40
C SER A 67 4.78 0.10 -0.67
N LEU A 68 3.84 -0.82 -0.48
CA LEU A 68 2.59 -0.87 -1.26
C LEU A 68 1.48 -0.19 -0.47
N GLU A 69 0.85 0.81 -1.06
CA GLU A 69 -0.35 1.46 -0.54
C GLU A 69 -1.58 0.75 -1.10
N ILE A 70 -2.41 0.21 -0.20
CA ILE A 70 -3.66 -0.47 -0.54
C ILE A 70 -4.82 0.21 0.18
N VAL A 71 -6.00 0.18 -0.43
CA VAL A 71 -7.22 0.66 0.21
C VAL A 71 -7.86 -0.42 1.08
N GLU A 72 -8.64 0.00 2.06
CA GLU A 72 -9.27 -0.86 3.06
C GLU A 72 -10.12 -2.01 2.47
N SER A 73 -10.87 -1.74 1.41
CA SER A 73 -11.72 -2.75 0.76
C SER A 73 -10.95 -3.96 0.22
N VAL A 74 -9.64 -3.82 -0.02
CA VAL A 74 -8.77 -4.92 -0.45
C VAL A 74 -8.55 -5.94 0.68
N ILE A 75 -8.46 -5.47 1.93
CA ILE A 75 -8.26 -6.33 3.10
C ILE A 75 -9.58 -7.05 3.45
N LEU A 76 -10.72 -6.37 3.32
CA LEU A 76 -12.03 -6.91 3.70
C LEU A 76 -12.55 -8.02 2.77
N ASP A 77 -12.06 -8.10 1.53
CA ASP A 77 -12.54 -9.05 0.51
C ASP A 77 -11.70 -10.35 0.44
N ASP A 78 -10.98 -10.70 1.51
CA ASP A 78 -10.00 -11.79 1.51
C ASP A 78 -10.62 -13.17 1.25
N GLU A 79 -11.76 -13.49 1.90
CA GLU A 79 -12.41 -14.81 1.79
C GLU A 79 -12.79 -15.21 0.35
N LYS A 80 -12.88 -14.23 -0.56
CA LYS A 80 -13.28 -14.44 -1.96
C LYS A 80 -12.16 -14.25 -2.97
N THR A 81 -11.07 -13.56 -2.60
CA THR A 81 -10.09 -13.05 -3.58
C THR A 81 -8.70 -13.68 -3.45
N GLY A 82 -8.35 -14.27 -2.29
CA GLY A 82 -7.02 -14.83 -2.05
C GLY A 82 -5.91 -13.78 -1.96
N ILE A 83 -6.26 -12.50 -1.84
CA ILE A 83 -5.31 -11.39 -1.81
C ILE A 83 -4.47 -11.41 -0.51
N ALA A 84 -5.01 -11.79 0.64
CA ALA A 84 -4.22 -11.74 1.88
C ALA A 84 -3.04 -12.71 1.86
N ALA A 85 -3.19 -13.90 1.25
CA ALA A 85 -2.06 -14.82 1.09
C ALA A 85 -0.92 -14.18 0.28
N LYS A 86 -1.26 -13.46 -0.80
CA LYS A 86 -0.29 -12.72 -1.62
C LYS A 86 0.34 -11.55 -0.87
N LEU A 87 -0.45 -10.77 -0.13
CA LEU A 87 0.06 -9.68 0.70
C LEU A 87 1.00 -10.19 1.80
N ARG A 88 0.67 -11.31 2.46
CA ARG A 88 1.56 -11.97 3.43
C ARG A 88 2.86 -12.43 2.79
N HIS A 89 2.82 -12.98 1.58
CA HIS A 89 4.01 -13.37 0.83
C HIS A 89 4.90 -12.16 0.49
N ILE A 90 4.30 -11.09 -0.03
CA ILE A 90 4.98 -9.81 -0.32
C ILE A 90 5.63 -9.24 0.93
N ARG A 91 4.91 -9.24 2.05
CA ARG A 91 5.42 -8.75 3.33
C ARG A 91 6.56 -9.60 3.90
N ALA A 92 6.46 -10.93 3.78
CA ALA A 92 7.51 -11.84 4.20
C ALA A 92 8.83 -11.63 3.43
N ALA A 93 8.77 -11.12 2.20
CA ALA A 93 9.94 -10.72 1.42
C ALA A 93 10.55 -9.36 1.86
N GLY A 94 9.89 -8.64 2.77
CA GLY A 94 10.36 -7.37 3.34
C GLY A 94 9.76 -6.12 2.70
N VAL A 95 8.85 -6.26 1.74
CA VAL A 95 8.07 -5.12 1.21
C VAL A 95 7.07 -4.69 2.28
N HIS A 96 6.96 -3.38 2.51
CA HIS A 96 6.04 -2.85 3.51
C HIS A 96 4.62 -2.74 2.93
N LEU A 97 3.62 -2.93 3.77
CA LEU A 97 2.22 -2.71 3.42
C LEU A 97 1.68 -1.51 4.19
N GLU A 98 1.10 -0.56 3.47
CA GLU A 98 0.51 0.64 4.04
C GLU A 98 -0.97 0.72 3.65
N LEU A 99 -1.83 0.97 4.63
CA LEU A 99 -3.26 1.13 4.41
C LEU A 99 -3.58 2.60 4.17
N ASP A 100 -4.17 2.92 3.01
CA ASP A 100 -4.51 4.29 2.60
C ASP A 100 -5.99 4.64 2.81
N ASP A 101 -6.27 5.95 2.90
CA ASP A 101 -7.61 6.55 3.04
C ASP A 101 -8.46 5.99 4.18
N PHE A 102 -7.82 5.62 5.30
CA PHE A 102 -8.50 5.05 6.46
C PHE A 102 -9.49 6.04 7.09
N GLY A 103 -10.70 5.54 7.41
CA GLY A 103 -11.77 6.30 8.06
C GLY A 103 -12.82 6.88 7.10
N THR A 104 -12.69 6.68 5.79
CA THR A 104 -13.66 7.21 4.79
C THR A 104 -14.89 6.33 4.56
N GLY A 105 -14.92 5.09 5.08
CA GLY A 105 -16.07 4.18 5.08
C GLY A 105 -15.68 2.70 5.24
N TYR A 106 -16.68 1.86 5.55
CA TYR A 106 -16.71 0.38 5.70
C TYR A 106 -15.93 -0.32 6.84
N ALA A 107 -14.70 0.06 7.22
CA ALA A 107 -14.03 -0.59 8.36
C ALA A 107 -14.08 0.27 9.62
N SER A 108 -14.72 -0.29 10.62
CA SER A 108 -14.29 -0.07 12.01
C SER A 108 -12.87 -0.63 12.18
N LEU A 109 -12.04 -0.01 13.03
CA LEU A 109 -10.73 -0.49 13.50
C LEU A 109 -10.72 -2.01 13.84
N SER A 110 -11.89 -2.55 14.15
CA SER A 110 -12.17 -3.98 14.37
C SER A 110 -11.72 -4.93 13.25
N HIS A 111 -11.67 -4.50 11.99
CA HIS A 111 -11.43 -5.41 10.85
C HIS A 111 -10.00 -5.36 10.30
N VAL A 112 -9.20 -4.38 10.70
CA VAL A 112 -7.80 -4.29 10.30
C VAL A 112 -6.97 -4.99 11.38
N ASN A 113 -6.37 -6.14 11.04
CA ASN A 113 -5.42 -6.78 11.92
C ASN A 113 -4.10 -5.98 11.90
N PRO A 114 -3.67 -5.39 13.04
CA PRO A 114 -2.43 -4.59 13.07
C PRO A 114 -1.18 -5.38 12.68
N ASN A 115 -1.24 -6.72 12.74
CA ASN A 115 -0.13 -7.58 12.34
C ASN A 115 0.00 -7.78 10.82
N GLU A 116 -0.95 -7.28 10.03
CA GLU A 116 -1.03 -7.47 8.57
C GLU A 116 -0.59 -6.24 7.78
N ILE A 117 -0.39 -5.09 8.43
CA ILE A 117 0.08 -3.84 7.82
C ILE A 117 1.19 -3.19 8.64
N ASP A 118 2.05 -2.41 8.00
CA ASP A 118 3.19 -1.74 8.64
C ASP A 118 2.95 -0.24 8.86
N ARG A 119 1.95 0.34 8.19
CA ARG A 119 1.51 1.73 8.38
C ARG A 119 0.02 1.90 8.10
N LEU A 120 -0.61 2.77 8.87
CA LEU A 120 -1.95 3.28 8.63
C LEU A 120 -1.87 4.77 8.26
N LYS A 121 -2.42 5.16 7.10
CA LYS A 121 -2.53 6.56 6.68
C LYS A 121 -3.93 7.08 6.99
N ILE A 122 -4.01 8.18 7.74
CA ILE A 122 -5.28 8.84 8.09
C ILE A 122 -5.69 9.76 6.93
N ASP A 123 -6.93 9.63 6.44
CA ASP A 123 -7.43 10.46 5.35
C ASP A 123 -7.34 11.96 5.69
N ARG A 124 -6.91 12.73 4.70
CA ARG A 124 -6.66 14.17 4.81
C ARG A 124 -7.87 14.96 5.35
N ARG A 125 -9.11 14.53 5.08
CA ARG A 125 -10.35 15.18 5.53
C ARG A 125 -10.45 15.22 7.06
N PHE A 126 -9.90 14.24 7.77
CA PHE A 126 -9.86 14.25 9.23
C PHE A 126 -8.80 15.21 9.77
N VAL A 127 -7.65 15.29 9.09
CA VAL A 127 -6.52 16.12 9.52
C VAL A 127 -6.72 17.60 9.21
N GLN A 128 -7.35 17.95 8.08
CA GLN A 128 -7.42 19.33 7.57
C GLN A 128 -8.07 20.36 8.50
N ASN A 129 -9.00 19.93 9.36
CA ASN A 129 -9.70 20.80 10.30
C ASN A 129 -9.61 20.28 11.74
N ILE A 130 -8.54 19.56 12.07
CA ILE A 130 -8.43 18.87 13.37
C ILE A 130 -8.58 19.85 14.55
N ASN A 131 -7.97 21.03 14.46
CA ASN A 131 -8.05 22.06 15.51
C ASN A 131 -9.39 22.82 15.56
N ALA A 132 -10.17 22.78 14.48
CA ALA A 132 -11.43 23.53 14.34
C ALA A 132 -12.68 22.66 14.56
N ASN A 133 -12.53 21.34 14.45
CA ASN A 133 -13.62 20.38 14.57
C ASN A 133 -13.30 19.32 15.64
N GLY A 134 -13.97 19.43 16.79
CA GLY A 134 -13.78 18.52 17.92
C GLY A 134 -14.09 17.05 17.58
N ASP A 135 -14.94 16.78 16.58
CA ASP A 135 -15.23 15.40 16.17
C ASP A 135 -14.10 14.78 15.33
N ASN A 136 -13.44 15.57 14.48
CA ASN A 136 -12.23 15.12 13.78
C ASN A 136 -11.09 14.79 14.76
N THR A 137 -10.93 15.60 15.81
CA THR A 137 -9.94 15.32 16.87
C THR A 137 -10.22 13.98 17.56
N LYS A 138 -11.48 13.67 17.88
CA LYS A 138 -11.85 12.38 18.51
C LYS A 138 -11.53 11.19 17.59
N ILE A 139 -11.83 11.30 16.29
CA ILE A 139 -11.56 10.24 15.31
C ILE A 139 -10.06 9.99 15.21
N VAL A 140 -9.25 11.03 15.02
CA VAL A 140 -7.79 10.89 14.93
C VAL A 140 -7.24 10.29 16.22
N ARG A 141 -7.71 10.75 17.39
CA ARG A 141 -7.29 10.22 18.68
C ARG A 141 -7.61 8.72 18.83
N ALA A 142 -8.82 8.30 18.46
CA ALA A 142 -9.22 6.89 18.50
C ALA A 142 -8.43 6.00 17.54
N ILE A 143 -7.83 6.55 16.48
CA ILE A 143 -6.98 5.82 15.55
C ILE A 143 -5.54 5.68 16.09
N THR A 144 -5.07 6.66 16.86
CA THR A 144 -3.70 6.71 17.38
C THR A 144 -3.50 6.07 18.76
N GLU A 145 -4.57 5.90 19.53
CA GLU A 145 -4.59 5.25 20.86
C GLU A 145 -4.84 3.74 20.75
#